data_AF-A0A2S2P0G7-F1
#
_entry.id   AF-A0A2S2P0G7-F1
#
_cell.length_a   1.000
_cell.length_b   1.000
_cell.length_c   1.000
_cell.angle_alpha   90.00
_cell.angle_beta   90.00
_cell.angle_gamma   90.00
#
_symmetry.space_group_name_H-M   'P 1'
#
loop_
_entity.id
_entity.type
_entity.pdbx_description
1 polymer ?
#
loop_
_entity_poly.entity_id
_entity_poly.type
_entity_poly.pdbx_seq_one_letter_code
_entity_poly.pdbx_strand_id
1 'polypeptide(L)'
;MAGTGDLEVLRICRYLRSRVSVSPHSVITYGSHLATHMALGLLFLGGGRYTLSTTPEAVAALIIAFYPQFPTHSNDNRYHLQAFRHLYILATEPRIVLPRDIDSGDLCYVHLKVIFLDTEYYQNQYYTVRAPCLLPQLSLLKEVRVEDGRYWSIVFERNRNWDKLVNMLNNVSCLNVKHKAGHLSYSEDPNGYKSLIAQNLSSNDFNSWTISPEIIYGFSSDPKIVQMVRYFLNLTGDKIDNPDQITVTRQYAQILFNSIVHDKVFLLPLWMPIIKTLSNLPQPPNSFYCWQLKLFIESASTTVCSKEKPNDRSKLIPILFASSIEMTCDSMIQNWEREGMSVKLCWDSTNIQNTETELIKSAYSTLLDIPHKSKIPEFAFTDPHLLYEYTKRLFLSWETISKICS
;
A
#
# COMPACT_ATOMS: atom_id res chain seq x y z
N MET A 1 8.98 -29.97 10.34
CA MET A 1 8.74 -29.78 11.79
C MET A 1 10.02 -29.45 12.56
N ALA A 2 11.21 -29.88 12.12
CA ALA A 2 12.45 -29.37 12.69
C ALA A 2 12.49 -27.84 12.58
N GLY A 3 12.87 -27.16 13.66
CA GLY A 3 12.92 -25.69 13.76
C GLY A 3 11.57 -24.98 13.96
N THR A 4 10.42 -25.58 13.62
CA THR A 4 9.13 -24.86 13.63
C THR A 4 8.51 -24.71 15.02
N GLY A 5 8.98 -25.45 16.03
CA GLY A 5 8.44 -25.31 17.38
C GLY A 5 7.03 -25.92 17.57
N ASP A 6 6.70 -27.01 16.88
CA ASP A 6 5.33 -27.54 16.90
C ASP A 6 4.84 -27.93 18.31
N LEU A 7 3.62 -27.51 18.64
CA LEU A 7 3.06 -27.62 19.99
C LEU A 7 2.72 -29.08 20.34
N GLU A 8 2.24 -29.87 19.37
CA GLU A 8 1.84 -31.25 19.61
C GLU A 8 3.06 -32.11 19.95
N VAL A 9 4.11 -32.04 19.12
CA VAL A 9 5.37 -32.75 19.37
C VAL A 9 6.02 -32.27 20.67
N LEU A 10 5.97 -30.97 20.98
CA LEU A 10 6.46 -30.45 22.25
C LEU A 10 5.74 -31.07 23.46
N ARG A 11 4.41 -31.22 23.39
CA ARG A 11 3.61 -31.86 24.46
C ARG A 11 4.03 -33.33 24.63
N ILE A 12 4.24 -34.06 23.53
CA ILE A 12 4.71 -35.44 23.55
C ILE A 12 6.10 -35.55 24.19
N CYS A 13 7.07 -34.73 23.75
CA CYS A 13 8.42 -34.71 24.31
C CYS A 13 8.41 -34.35 25.81
N ARG A 14 7.55 -33.41 26.23
CA ARG A 14 7.40 -33.03 27.65
C ARG A 14 6.85 -34.18 28.49
N TYR A 15 5.87 -34.90 27.98
CA TYR A 15 5.32 -36.08 28.62
C TYR A 15 6.38 -37.18 28.77
N LEU A 16 7.09 -37.53 27.69
CA LEU A 16 8.15 -38.54 27.74
C LEU A 16 9.29 -38.16 28.70
N ARG A 17 9.65 -36.88 28.75
CA ARG A 17 10.66 -36.36 29.70
C ARG A 17 10.25 -36.54 31.16
N SER A 18 8.95 -36.42 31.49
CA SER A 18 8.46 -36.61 32.87
C SER A 18 8.53 -38.05 33.37
N ARG A 19 8.76 -39.03 32.48
CA ARG A 19 8.92 -40.43 32.87
C ARG A 19 10.33 -40.68 33.42
N VAL A 20 10.60 -40.21 34.62
CA VAL A 20 11.82 -40.53 35.37
C VAL A 20 11.46 -41.63 36.36
N SER A 21 11.89 -42.86 36.11
CA SER A 21 11.67 -43.97 37.03
C SER A 21 12.81 -44.02 38.04
N VAL A 22 12.50 -43.82 39.33
CA VAL A 22 13.43 -43.97 40.47
C VAL A 22 13.46 -45.43 40.97
N SER A 23 12.73 -46.34 40.32
CA SER A 23 12.65 -47.74 40.73
C SER A 23 13.87 -48.56 40.25
N PRO A 24 14.27 -49.62 40.98
CA PRO A 24 15.41 -50.46 40.63
C PRO A 24 15.23 -51.28 39.34
N HIS A 25 14.07 -51.17 38.68
CA HIS A 25 13.75 -51.82 37.39
C HIS A 25 13.29 -50.77 36.38
N SER A 26 14.03 -49.66 36.26
CA SER A 26 13.70 -48.64 35.28
C SER A 26 13.94 -49.18 33.86
N VAL A 27 12.85 -49.38 33.12
CA VAL A 27 12.88 -49.68 31.68
C VAL A 27 13.43 -48.49 30.86
N ILE A 28 13.49 -47.31 31.49
CA ILE A 28 13.88 -46.04 30.89
C ILE A 28 15.37 -45.82 31.13
N THR A 29 16.16 -46.02 30.08
CA THR A 29 17.63 -45.87 30.08
C THR A 29 18.05 -44.42 29.82
N TYR A 30 19.32 -44.10 30.08
CA TYR A 30 19.90 -42.79 29.75
C TYR A 30 19.65 -42.40 28.27
N GLY A 31 19.82 -43.35 27.36
CA GLY A 31 19.61 -43.18 25.93
C GLY A 31 18.20 -42.76 25.54
N SER A 32 17.18 -43.22 26.26
CA SER A 32 15.79 -42.82 26.00
C SER A 32 15.53 -41.35 26.34
N HIS A 33 16.14 -40.85 27.42
CA HIS A 33 16.14 -39.42 27.74
C HIS A 33 16.93 -38.63 26.70
N LEU A 34 18.09 -39.12 26.28
CA LEU A 34 18.90 -38.49 25.23
C LEU A 34 18.13 -38.35 23.91
N ALA A 35 17.45 -39.40 23.46
CA ALA A 35 16.61 -39.38 22.27
C ALA A 35 15.47 -38.36 22.38
N THR A 36 14.78 -38.33 23.53
CA THR A 36 13.69 -37.39 23.80
C THR A 36 14.17 -35.93 23.76
N HIS A 37 15.33 -35.66 24.37
CA HIS A 37 15.94 -34.33 24.39
C HIS A 37 16.50 -33.92 23.03
N MET A 38 17.01 -34.88 22.25
CA MET A 38 17.44 -34.65 20.88
C MET A 38 16.26 -34.26 19.99
N ALA A 39 15.13 -34.97 20.07
CA ALA A 39 13.91 -34.60 19.35
C ALA A 39 13.42 -33.19 19.74
N LEU A 40 13.44 -32.86 21.03
CA LEU A 40 13.11 -31.52 21.52
C LEU A 40 14.08 -30.45 20.98
N GLY A 41 15.38 -30.74 20.96
CA GLY A 41 16.41 -29.86 20.42
C GLY A 41 16.23 -29.59 18.92
N LEU A 42 15.88 -30.62 18.14
CA LEU A 42 15.59 -30.47 16.71
C LEU A 42 14.32 -29.68 16.43
N LEU A 43 13.32 -29.79 17.31
CA LEU A 43 12.09 -29.02 17.21
C LEU A 43 12.32 -27.51 17.37
N PHE A 44 13.29 -27.11 18.21
CA PHE A 44 13.71 -25.72 18.42
C PHE A 44 15.13 -25.45 17.91
N LEU A 45 15.49 -26.03 16.77
CA LEU A 45 16.83 -25.94 16.21
C LEU A 45 17.27 -24.48 16.02
N GLY A 46 18.35 -24.09 16.69
CA GLY A 46 18.87 -22.71 16.72
C GLY A 46 17.83 -21.66 17.11
N GLY A 47 16.90 -22.01 18.00
CA GLY A 47 15.80 -21.14 18.44
C GLY A 47 14.76 -20.88 17.35
N GLY A 48 14.65 -21.78 16.36
CA GLY A 48 13.72 -21.67 15.24
C GLY A 48 14.25 -20.93 14.01
N ARG A 49 15.55 -20.58 14.00
CA ARG A 49 16.21 -19.96 12.85
C ARG A 49 16.69 -20.98 11.81
N TYR A 50 17.00 -22.19 12.27
CA TYR A 50 17.62 -23.23 11.48
C TYR A 50 16.69 -24.43 11.33
N THR A 51 16.94 -25.19 10.28
CA THR A 51 16.19 -26.39 9.91
C THR A 51 17.13 -27.40 9.29
N LEU A 52 16.67 -28.63 9.06
CA LEU A 52 17.48 -29.68 8.45
C LEU A 52 17.35 -29.66 6.92
N SER A 53 18.47 -29.78 6.23
CA SER A 53 18.53 -29.98 4.78
C SER A 53 18.46 -31.46 4.42
N THR A 54 18.16 -31.76 3.15
CA THR A 54 18.08 -33.12 2.61
C THR A 54 19.10 -33.34 1.48
N THR A 55 20.19 -32.57 1.47
CA THR A 55 21.32 -32.82 0.56
C THR A 55 21.98 -34.15 0.91
N PRO A 56 22.64 -34.85 -0.03
CA PRO A 56 23.22 -36.17 0.24
C PRO A 56 24.25 -36.13 1.39
N GLU A 57 25.01 -35.05 1.52
CA GLU A 57 25.96 -34.83 2.61
C GLU A 57 25.25 -34.67 3.96
N ALA A 58 24.16 -33.90 3.98
CA ALA A 58 23.34 -33.70 5.16
C ALA A 58 22.68 -35.01 5.60
N VAL A 59 22.12 -35.78 4.67
CA VAL A 59 21.54 -37.09 4.96
C VAL A 59 22.59 -38.04 5.55
N ALA A 60 23.80 -38.08 4.99
CA ALA A 60 24.90 -38.87 5.55
C ALA A 60 25.24 -38.44 7.00
N ALA A 61 25.33 -37.14 7.26
CA ALA A 61 25.56 -36.62 8.61
C ALA A 61 24.42 -36.96 9.58
N LEU A 62 23.16 -36.91 9.12
CA LEU A 62 21.98 -37.26 9.92
C LEU A 62 21.91 -38.76 10.24
N ILE A 63 22.30 -39.63 9.30
CA ILE A 63 22.37 -41.08 9.55
C ILE A 63 23.37 -41.38 10.68
N ILE A 64 24.52 -40.70 10.66
CA ILE A 64 25.54 -40.84 11.70
C ILE A 64 24.99 -40.29 13.04
N ALA A 65 24.40 -39.10 13.04
CA ALA A 65 23.90 -38.47 14.26
C ALA A 65 22.70 -39.21 14.88
N PHE A 66 21.81 -39.76 14.06
CA PHE A 66 20.56 -40.41 14.49
C PHE A 66 20.60 -41.93 14.39
N TYR A 67 21.79 -42.53 14.50
CA TYR A 67 21.93 -43.98 14.59
C TYR A 67 20.98 -44.56 15.68
N PRO A 68 20.14 -45.56 15.38
CA PRO A 68 19.01 -45.93 16.25
C PRO A 68 19.41 -46.54 17.60
N GLN A 69 20.65 -47.05 17.74
CA GLN A 69 21.12 -47.62 19.00
C GLN A 69 21.57 -46.54 19.99
N PHE A 70 20.75 -46.29 21.01
CA PHE A 70 21.05 -45.33 22.08
C PHE A 70 21.83 -45.97 23.25
N PRO A 71 22.66 -45.18 23.96
CA PRO A 71 23.48 -45.67 25.08
C PRO A 71 22.65 -46.07 26.31
N THR A 72 23.08 -47.09 27.04
CA THR A 72 22.38 -47.53 28.27
C THR A 72 22.66 -46.60 29.45
N HIS A 73 23.91 -46.16 29.59
CA HIS A 73 24.41 -45.25 30.62
C HIS A 73 25.24 -44.13 29.98
N SER A 74 25.55 -43.07 30.73
CA SER A 74 26.24 -41.88 30.20
C SER A 74 27.61 -42.17 29.58
N ASN A 75 28.36 -43.16 30.07
CA ASN A 75 29.69 -43.50 29.54
C ASN A 75 29.67 -44.64 28.51
N ASP A 76 28.48 -45.13 28.13
CA ASP A 76 28.34 -46.22 27.16
C ASP A 76 28.57 -45.72 25.73
N ASN A 77 29.65 -46.20 25.11
CA ASN A 77 30.04 -45.93 23.72
C ASN A 77 30.22 -47.24 22.92
N ARG A 78 29.64 -48.36 23.39
CA ARG A 78 29.92 -49.70 22.83
C ARG A 78 29.46 -49.86 21.38
N TYR A 79 28.28 -49.36 21.05
CA TYR A 79 27.66 -49.50 19.73
C TYR A 79 27.76 -48.26 18.86
N HIS A 80 27.89 -47.09 19.48
CA HIS A 80 27.94 -45.81 18.80
C HIS A 80 28.64 -44.79 19.69
N LEU A 81 29.59 -44.04 19.12
CA LEU A 81 30.29 -42.98 19.84
C LEU A 81 29.35 -41.80 20.07
N GLN A 82 29.14 -41.41 21.32
CA GLN A 82 28.20 -40.33 21.65
C GLN A 82 28.54 -38.97 21.00
N ALA A 83 29.82 -38.69 20.74
CA ALA A 83 30.24 -37.45 20.07
C ALA A 83 29.60 -37.28 18.69
N PHE A 84 29.37 -38.38 17.97
CA PHE A 84 28.76 -38.36 16.64
C PHE A 84 27.30 -37.91 16.65
N ARG A 85 26.63 -37.95 17.81
CA ARG A 85 25.28 -37.41 17.97
C ARG A 85 25.19 -35.91 17.69
N HIS A 86 26.30 -35.18 17.70
CA HIS A 86 26.34 -33.74 17.39
C HIS A 86 26.56 -33.44 15.90
N LEU A 87 26.81 -34.45 15.05
CA LEU A 87 27.03 -34.26 13.61
C LEU A 87 25.79 -33.75 12.87
N TYR A 88 24.60 -33.75 13.49
CA TYR A 88 23.42 -33.13 12.90
C TYR A 88 23.63 -31.65 12.56
N ILE A 89 24.58 -30.97 13.22
CA ILE A 89 24.94 -29.58 12.94
C ILE A 89 25.33 -29.35 11.48
N LEU A 90 26.00 -30.33 10.83
CA LEU A 90 26.41 -30.24 9.43
C LEU A 90 25.22 -30.27 8.47
N ALA A 91 24.10 -30.82 8.90
CA ALA A 91 22.85 -30.87 8.14
C ALA A 91 21.96 -29.64 8.38
N THR A 92 22.38 -28.69 9.21
CA THR A 92 21.57 -27.51 9.55
C THR A 92 21.75 -26.39 8.54
N GLU A 93 20.63 -25.83 8.09
CA GLU A 93 20.59 -24.69 7.16
C GLU A 93 19.67 -23.58 7.70
N PRO A 94 20.07 -22.30 7.59
CA PRO A 94 19.21 -21.18 7.93
C PRO A 94 18.16 -20.98 6.83
N ARG A 95 16.88 -21.05 7.19
CA ARG A 95 15.77 -20.85 6.25
C ARG A 95 14.69 -19.90 6.78
N ILE A 96 15.00 -19.16 7.84
CA ILE A 96 14.06 -18.22 8.45
C ILE A 96 13.93 -16.95 7.62
N VAL A 97 12.70 -16.54 7.34
CA VAL A 97 12.39 -15.23 6.76
C VAL A 97 11.90 -14.32 7.87
N LEU A 98 12.61 -13.22 8.07
CA LEU A 98 12.30 -12.20 9.06
C LEU A 98 11.90 -10.91 8.35
N PRO A 99 10.61 -10.64 8.13
CA PRO A 99 10.19 -9.39 7.55
C PRO A 99 10.35 -8.24 8.55
N ARG A 100 10.87 -7.13 8.07
CA ARG A 100 11.12 -5.90 8.81
C ARG A 100 10.47 -4.76 8.05
N ASP A 101 9.71 -3.95 8.75
CA ASP A 101 9.17 -2.74 8.16
C ASP A 101 10.28 -1.69 7.98
N ILE A 102 10.29 -1.03 6.82
CA ILE A 102 11.31 -0.05 6.45
C ILE A 102 11.14 1.24 7.25
N ASP A 103 9.90 1.65 7.53
CA ASP A 103 9.61 2.95 8.14
C ASP A 103 9.80 2.89 9.67
N SER A 104 9.27 1.87 10.34
CA SER A 104 9.48 1.66 11.79
C SER A 104 10.83 1.05 12.13
N GLY A 105 11.38 0.21 11.24
CA GLY A 105 12.55 -0.60 11.54
C GLY A 105 12.27 -1.77 12.49
N ASP A 106 10.99 -2.08 12.78
CA ASP A 106 10.59 -3.19 13.63
C ASP A 106 10.29 -4.46 12.82
N LEU A 107 10.36 -5.62 13.48
CA LEU A 107 9.94 -6.89 12.87
C LEU A 107 8.42 -6.92 12.74
N CYS A 108 7.93 -7.29 11.56
CA CYS A 108 6.52 -7.28 11.26
C CYS A 108 6.01 -8.69 10.89
N TYR A 109 4.69 -8.82 10.69
CA TYR A 109 4.11 -10.03 10.13
C TYR A 109 3.63 -9.73 8.72
N VAL A 110 3.85 -10.68 7.80
CA VAL A 110 3.50 -10.53 6.39
C VAL A 110 3.06 -11.87 5.81
N HIS A 111 2.10 -11.87 4.90
CA HIS A 111 1.73 -13.07 4.15
C HIS A 111 2.68 -13.32 2.98
N LEU A 112 3.23 -14.54 2.96
CA LEU A 112 4.06 -15.06 1.89
C LEU A 112 3.28 -16.12 1.12
N LYS A 113 3.35 -16.06 -0.20
CA LYS A 113 2.95 -17.14 -1.09
C LYS A 113 4.19 -17.80 -1.65
N VAL A 114 4.33 -19.07 -1.35
CA VAL A 114 5.46 -19.89 -1.78
C VAL A 114 4.96 -20.85 -2.85
N ILE A 115 5.61 -20.83 -4.01
CA ILE A 115 5.19 -21.58 -5.20
C ILE A 115 6.28 -22.61 -5.49
N PHE A 116 5.88 -23.87 -5.57
CA PHE A 116 6.78 -24.99 -5.84
C PHE A 116 7.03 -25.18 -7.34
N LEU A 117 8.11 -25.88 -7.65
CA LEU A 117 8.39 -26.36 -9.01
C LEU A 117 7.51 -27.56 -9.33
N ASP A 118 7.13 -27.69 -10.59
CA ASP A 118 6.39 -28.86 -11.05
C ASP A 118 7.30 -30.09 -11.03
N THR A 119 6.80 -31.16 -10.42
CA THR A 119 7.45 -32.46 -10.38
C THR A 119 6.47 -33.54 -10.82
N GLU A 120 6.93 -34.77 -10.97
CA GLU A 120 6.07 -35.90 -11.35
C GLU A 120 4.97 -36.17 -10.31
N TYR A 121 5.22 -35.84 -9.04
CA TYR A 121 4.29 -36.10 -7.93
C TYR A 121 3.26 -34.99 -7.72
N TYR A 122 3.58 -33.76 -8.14
CA TYR A 122 2.71 -32.61 -7.94
C TYR A 122 2.95 -31.52 -8.98
N GLN A 123 1.86 -30.85 -9.38
CA GLN A 123 1.88 -29.75 -10.35
C GLN A 123 1.18 -28.52 -9.78
N ASN A 124 1.74 -27.35 -10.05
CA ASN A 124 1.24 -26.01 -9.72
C ASN A 124 0.80 -25.83 -8.25
N GLN A 125 1.51 -26.48 -7.32
CA GLN A 125 1.22 -26.33 -5.91
C GLN A 125 1.81 -25.03 -5.36
N TYR A 126 0.99 -24.33 -4.59
CA TYR A 126 1.39 -23.18 -3.80
C TYR A 126 0.75 -23.25 -2.43
N TYR A 127 1.35 -22.58 -1.46
CA TYR A 127 0.78 -22.42 -0.14
C TYR A 127 1.09 -21.04 0.41
N THR A 128 0.19 -20.55 1.25
CA THR A 128 0.27 -19.24 1.89
C THR A 128 0.67 -19.39 3.34
N VAL A 129 1.71 -18.69 3.76
CA VAL A 129 2.26 -18.74 5.13
C VAL A 129 2.39 -17.34 5.68
N ARG A 130 2.14 -17.17 6.97
CA ARG A 130 2.46 -15.94 7.69
C ARG A 130 3.93 -15.96 8.12
N ALA A 131 4.72 -15.02 7.63
CA ALA A 131 6.06 -14.75 8.14
C ALA A 131 5.99 -13.88 9.41
N PRO A 132 6.92 -14.01 10.39
CA PRO A 132 8.15 -14.80 10.36
C PRO A 132 7.95 -16.32 10.30
N CYS A 133 8.59 -16.98 9.33
CA CYS A 133 8.44 -18.42 9.13
C CYS A 133 9.69 -19.05 8.50
N LEU A 134 9.76 -20.38 8.58
CA LEU A 134 10.79 -21.18 7.93
C LEU A 134 10.34 -21.54 6.52
N LEU A 135 11.18 -21.24 5.53
CA LEU A 135 10.98 -21.69 4.17
C LEU A 135 11.29 -23.18 4.02
N PRO A 136 10.64 -23.85 3.06
CA PRO A 136 10.96 -25.21 2.70
C PRO A 136 12.27 -25.21 1.90
N GLN A 137 12.68 -26.38 1.42
CA GLN A 137 13.94 -26.51 0.70
C GLN A 137 13.94 -25.67 -0.58
N LEU A 138 14.98 -24.82 -0.70
CA LEU A 138 15.11 -23.86 -1.80
C LEU A 138 15.19 -24.53 -3.17
N SER A 139 15.68 -25.77 -3.25
CA SER A 139 15.77 -26.54 -4.49
C SER A 139 14.40 -26.86 -5.10
N LEU A 140 13.37 -27.00 -4.27
CA LEU A 140 12.00 -27.35 -4.66
C LEU A 140 11.14 -26.13 -5.04
N LEU A 141 11.65 -24.92 -4.78
CA LEU A 141 10.89 -23.68 -4.97
C LEU A 141 11.11 -23.08 -6.34
N LYS A 142 10.01 -22.60 -6.94
CA LYS A 142 10.00 -21.84 -8.18
C LYS A 142 10.14 -20.36 -7.90
N GLU A 143 9.33 -19.88 -6.97
CA GLU A 143 9.30 -18.49 -6.56
C GLU A 143 8.73 -18.31 -5.15
N VAL A 144 9.18 -17.24 -4.49
CA VAL A 144 8.67 -16.79 -3.20
C VAL A 144 8.15 -15.37 -3.38
N ARG A 145 6.86 -15.17 -3.09
CA ARG A 145 6.19 -13.88 -3.24
C ARG A 145 5.71 -13.37 -1.90
N VAL A 146 6.02 -12.13 -1.57
CA VAL A 146 5.26 -11.37 -0.58
C VAL A 146 3.97 -10.95 -1.25
N GLU A 147 2.87 -11.62 -0.90
CA GLU A 147 1.54 -11.32 -1.44
C GLU A 147 0.64 -10.98 -0.26
N ASP A 148 0.48 -9.68 -0.02
CA ASP A 148 -0.31 -9.16 1.08
C ASP A 148 -1.14 -7.96 0.61
N GLY A 149 -2.34 -7.83 1.16
CA GLY A 149 -3.18 -6.64 0.96
C GLY A 149 -2.54 -5.39 1.57
N ARG A 150 -1.80 -5.54 2.68
CA ARG A 150 -1.30 -4.43 3.51
C ARG A 150 0.11 -3.97 3.17
N TYR A 151 0.90 -4.85 2.56
CA TYR A 151 2.29 -4.57 2.21
C TYR A 151 2.47 -4.56 0.70
N TRP A 152 3.53 -3.91 0.24
CA TRP A 152 3.94 -3.95 -1.16
C TRP A 152 4.46 -5.34 -1.54
N SER A 153 4.08 -5.80 -2.73
CA SER A 153 4.46 -7.11 -3.20
C SER A 153 5.94 -7.15 -3.64
N ILE A 154 6.61 -8.23 -3.24
CA ILE A 154 8.01 -8.50 -3.56
C ILE A 154 8.08 -9.90 -4.12
N VAL A 155 8.74 -10.09 -5.26
CA VAL A 155 8.81 -11.38 -5.95
C VAL A 155 10.26 -11.82 -6.08
N PHE A 156 10.55 -13.00 -5.54
CA PHE A 156 11.82 -13.70 -5.70
C PHE A 156 11.63 -14.88 -6.65
N GLU A 157 12.05 -14.69 -7.89
CA GLU A 157 12.07 -15.73 -8.93
C GLU A 157 13.46 -16.36 -9.03
N ARG A 158 13.48 -17.68 -9.28
CA ARG A 158 14.71 -18.47 -9.42
C ARG A 158 15.66 -17.94 -10.51
N ASN A 159 15.11 -17.42 -11.61
CA ASN A 159 15.90 -16.98 -12.77
C ASN A 159 16.44 -15.55 -12.65
N ARG A 160 16.03 -14.77 -11.65
CA ARG A 160 16.29 -13.32 -11.62
C ARG A 160 16.98 -12.85 -10.35
N ASN A 161 16.38 -13.09 -9.19
CA ASN A 161 16.82 -12.48 -7.92
C ASN A 161 17.11 -13.52 -6.83
N TRP A 162 17.25 -14.80 -7.20
CA TRP A 162 17.37 -15.89 -6.24
C TRP A 162 18.60 -15.78 -5.35
N ASP A 163 19.73 -15.35 -5.91
CA ASP A 163 20.98 -15.20 -5.16
C ASP A 163 20.85 -14.21 -4.00
N LYS A 164 20.01 -13.17 -4.16
CA LYS A 164 19.72 -12.21 -3.08
C LYS A 164 18.97 -12.88 -1.94
N LEU A 165 18.02 -13.77 -2.25
CA LEU A 165 17.28 -14.54 -1.25
C LEU A 165 18.23 -15.51 -0.52
N VAL A 166 19.08 -16.22 -1.25
CA VAL A 166 20.05 -17.16 -0.67
C VAL A 166 21.03 -16.44 0.26
N ASN A 167 21.60 -15.32 -0.20
CA ASN A 167 22.48 -14.48 0.63
C ASN A 167 21.75 -13.93 1.85
N MET A 168 20.47 -13.56 1.69
CA MET A 168 19.66 -13.06 2.79
C MET A 168 19.47 -14.12 3.88
N LEU A 169 19.17 -15.36 3.47
CA LEU A 169 18.96 -16.50 4.37
C LEU A 169 20.26 -16.94 5.05
N ASN A 170 21.36 -17.05 4.30
CA ASN A 170 22.67 -17.44 4.83
C ASN A 170 23.16 -16.48 5.91
N ASN A 171 22.94 -15.18 5.72
CA ASN A 171 23.32 -14.15 6.69
C ASN A 171 22.28 -13.91 7.78
N VAL A 172 21.14 -14.63 7.75
CA VAL A 172 19.99 -14.40 8.66
C VAL A 172 19.57 -12.92 8.69
N SER A 173 19.59 -12.30 7.51
CA SER A 173 19.23 -10.89 7.35
C SER A 173 17.71 -10.71 7.22
N CYS A 174 17.24 -9.51 7.56
CA CYS A 174 15.82 -9.20 7.50
C CYS A 174 15.37 -8.86 6.07
N LEU A 175 14.18 -9.30 5.71
CA LEU A 175 13.48 -8.91 4.49
C LEU A 175 12.82 -7.56 4.73
N ASN A 176 13.33 -6.51 4.11
CA ASN A 176 12.73 -5.17 4.21
C ASN A 176 11.44 -5.11 3.39
N VAL A 177 10.32 -4.84 4.05
CA VAL A 177 8.99 -4.72 3.46
C VAL A 177 8.44 -3.33 3.75
N LYS A 178 7.69 -2.76 2.80
CA LYS A 178 7.03 -1.46 2.98
C LYS A 178 5.52 -1.64 3.15
N HIS A 179 4.94 -0.94 4.11
CA HIS A 179 3.49 -0.85 4.28
C HIS A 179 2.86 -0.03 3.14
N LYS A 180 1.66 -0.42 2.72
CA LYS A 180 0.77 0.42 1.91
C LYS A 180 0.09 1.43 2.83
N ALA A 181 -0.13 2.65 2.34
CA ALA A 181 -0.84 3.63 3.16
C ALA A 181 -2.29 3.18 3.45
N GLY A 182 -2.84 3.62 4.57
CA GLY A 182 -4.21 3.32 5.00
C GLY A 182 -4.42 1.91 5.54
N HIS A 183 -3.36 1.13 5.71
CA HIS A 183 -3.40 -0.18 6.36
C HIS A 183 -2.51 -0.19 7.60
N LEU A 184 -3.04 -0.75 8.69
CA LEU A 184 -2.27 -0.94 9.92
C LEU A 184 -1.45 -2.23 9.89
N SER A 185 -0.41 -2.26 10.74
CA SER A 185 0.36 -3.48 10.98
C SER A 185 -0.53 -4.60 11.50
N TYR A 186 -0.13 -5.85 11.28
CA TYR A 186 -0.83 -7.01 11.87
C TYR A 186 -0.71 -7.08 13.40
N SER A 187 0.22 -6.34 13.99
CA SER A 187 0.36 -6.22 15.44
C SER A 187 -0.75 -5.33 16.02
N GLU A 188 -1.10 -4.24 15.34
CA GLU A 188 -2.13 -3.29 15.78
C GLU A 188 -3.54 -3.71 15.35
N ASP A 189 -3.68 -4.32 14.18
CA ASP A 189 -4.96 -4.82 13.66
C ASP A 189 -4.80 -6.24 13.09
N PRO A 190 -4.90 -7.30 13.92
CA PRO A 190 -4.70 -8.67 13.46
C PRO A 190 -5.67 -9.09 12.34
N ASN A 191 -6.92 -8.62 12.41
CA ASN A 191 -7.98 -9.04 11.49
C ASN A 191 -8.22 -8.06 10.35
N GLY A 192 -7.76 -6.81 10.47
CA GLY A 192 -7.88 -5.79 9.42
C GLY A 192 -9.22 -5.06 9.44
N TYR A 193 -10.01 -5.17 10.52
CA TYR A 193 -11.34 -4.57 10.59
C TYR A 193 -11.30 -3.05 10.54
N LYS A 194 -10.29 -2.41 11.15
CA LYS A 194 -10.18 -0.95 11.14
C LYS A 194 -9.88 -0.42 9.74
N SER A 195 -8.99 -1.12 9.03
CA SER A 195 -8.65 -0.81 7.64
C SER A 195 -9.86 -1.04 6.71
N LEU A 196 -10.63 -2.12 6.94
CA LEU A 196 -11.82 -2.45 6.16
C LEU A 196 -12.97 -1.45 6.41
N ILE A 197 -13.16 -0.97 7.64
CA ILE A 197 -14.12 0.11 7.94
C ILE A 197 -13.75 1.39 7.17
N ALA A 198 -12.48 1.77 7.18
CA ALA A 198 -12.01 2.94 6.42
C ALA A 198 -12.26 2.78 4.91
N GLN A 199 -12.02 1.59 4.34
CA GLN A 199 -12.30 1.34 2.93
C GLN A 199 -13.80 1.43 2.61
N ASN A 200 -14.67 0.84 3.43
CA ASN A 200 -16.12 0.90 3.21
C ASN A 200 -16.71 2.31 3.33
N LEU A 201 -16.12 3.15 4.19
CA LEU A 201 -16.47 4.57 4.29
C LEU A 201 -16.12 5.34 3.02
N SER A 202 -15.06 4.95 2.30
CA SER A 202 -14.67 5.58 1.02
C SER A 202 -15.45 5.05 -0.18
N SER A 203 -15.87 3.78 -0.16
CA SER A 203 -16.57 3.15 -1.30
C SER A 203 -18.04 3.55 -1.39
N ASN A 204 -18.65 3.94 -0.26
CA ASN A 204 -20.01 4.47 -0.24
C ASN A 204 -19.98 5.98 -0.47
N ASP A 205 -20.24 6.39 -1.71
CA ASP A 205 -20.31 7.79 -2.17
C ASP A 205 -21.22 8.70 -1.32
N PHE A 206 -22.13 8.12 -0.53
CA PHE A 206 -23.05 8.83 0.35
C PHE A 206 -22.46 9.29 1.69
N ASN A 207 -21.42 8.64 2.22
CA ASN A 207 -20.88 8.90 3.56
C ASN A 207 -19.55 9.67 3.59
N SER A 208 -19.03 10.11 2.44
CA SER A 208 -17.79 10.89 2.37
C SER A 208 -17.86 12.24 3.10
N TRP A 209 -19.05 12.69 3.48
CA TRP A 209 -19.33 14.03 4.00
C TRP A 209 -19.19 14.18 5.53
N THR A 210 -19.04 13.09 6.28
CA THR A 210 -19.06 13.10 7.77
C THR A 210 -17.91 12.32 8.39
N ILE A 211 -16.71 12.39 7.80
CA ILE A 211 -15.52 11.74 8.38
C ILE A 211 -15.07 12.54 9.61
N SER A 212 -15.21 11.96 10.80
CA SER A 212 -14.64 12.54 12.01
C SER A 212 -13.11 12.36 12.00
N PRO A 213 -12.33 13.38 12.43
CA PRO A 213 -10.87 13.28 12.51
C PRO A 213 -10.38 12.10 13.38
N GLU A 214 -11.21 11.65 14.32
CA GLU A 214 -10.96 10.53 15.21
C GLU A 214 -10.80 9.19 14.48
N ILE A 215 -11.54 8.99 13.39
CA ILE A 215 -11.46 7.77 12.56
C ILE A 215 -10.06 7.65 11.94
N ILE A 216 -9.41 8.78 11.63
CA ILE A 216 -8.08 8.81 11.00
C ILE A 216 -6.98 8.24 11.90
N TYR A 217 -7.05 8.51 13.21
CA TYR A 217 -6.15 7.88 14.17
C TYR A 217 -6.33 6.36 14.26
N GLY A 218 -7.51 5.87 13.89
CA GLY A 218 -7.84 4.45 13.93
C GLY A 218 -7.25 3.62 12.79
N PHE A 219 -6.83 4.22 11.67
CA PHE A 219 -6.36 3.47 10.49
C PHE A 219 -4.95 3.84 10.01
N SER A 220 -4.38 4.95 10.47
CA SER A 220 -3.03 5.39 10.08
C SER A 220 -2.12 5.55 11.29
N SER A 221 -1.02 4.78 11.31
CA SER A 221 0.05 4.91 12.30
C SER A 221 1.21 5.80 11.84
N ASP A 222 1.20 6.30 10.60
CA ASP A 222 2.24 7.21 10.10
C ASP A 222 2.27 8.52 10.93
N PRO A 223 3.40 8.85 11.59
CA PRO A 223 3.51 10.04 12.42
C PRO A 223 3.22 11.33 11.64
N LYS A 224 3.52 11.38 10.34
CA LYS A 224 3.28 12.58 9.51
C LYS A 224 1.78 12.85 9.37
N ILE A 225 1.01 11.81 9.07
CA ILE A 225 -0.43 11.90 8.91
C ILE A 225 -1.08 12.24 10.25
N VAL A 226 -0.69 11.55 11.32
CA VAL A 226 -1.21 11.80 12.67
C VAL A 226 -0.96 13.25 13.09
N GLN A 227 0.24 13.78 12.82
CA GLN A 227 0.59 15.16 13.13
C GLN A 227 -0.21 16.16 12.27
N MET A 228 -0.45 15.84 11.00
CA MET A 228 -1.27 16.63 10.10
C MET A 228 -2.74 16.71 10.57
N VAL A 229 -3.33 15.60 11.00
CA VAL A 229 -4.68 15.58 11.60
C VAL A 229 -4.71 16.44 12.86
N ARG A 230 -3.70 16.31 13.74
CA ARG A 230 -3.63 17.09 14.99
C ARG A 230 -3.55 18.58 14.77
N TYR A 231 -2.81 19.05 13.77
CA TYR A 231 -2.66 20.49 13.53
C TYR A 231 -3.75 21.10 12.66
N PHE A 232 -4.23 20.37 11.65
CA PHE A 232 -5.16 20.92 10.65
C PHE A 232 -6.63 20.53 10.87
N LEU A 233 -6.91 19.38 11.51
CA LEU A 233 -8.27 18.87 11.66
C LEU A 233 -8.82 18.96 13.09
N ASN A 234 -7.96 18.83 14.10
CA ASN A 234 -8.36 19.06 15.49
C ASN A 234 -8.45 20.58 15.76
N LEU A 235 -9.62 21.16 15.55
CA LEU A 235 -9.93 22.52 15.96
C LEU A 235 -10.08 22.57 17.48
N THR A 236 -8.98 22.68 18.23
CA THR A 236 -9.03 22.92 19.67
C THR A 236 -9.15 24.42 19.98
N GLY A 237 -10.26 24.85 20.57
CA GLY A 237 -10.51 26.22 21.07
C GLY A 237 -11.70 26.94 20.41
N ASP A 238 -11.99 28.18 20.85
CA ASP A 238 -13.11 29.10 20.52
C ASP A 238 -13.37 29.41 19.02
N LYS A 239 -12.80 28.64 18.09
CA LYS A 239 -12.90 28.79 16.63
C LYS A 239 -14.04 27.95 16.01
N ILE A 240 -14.95 27.44 16.83
CA ILE A 240 -16.07 26.57 16.42
C ILE A 240 -17.18 27.37 15.70
N ASP A 241 -17.16 28.70 15.79
CA ASP A 241 -18.32 29.53 15.42
C ASP A 241 -18.33 30.07 13.97
N ASN A 242 -17.25 29.88 13.20
CA ASN A 242 -17.20 30.32 11.79
C ASN A 242 -17.61 29.18 10.84
N PRO A 243 -18.77 29.26 10.15
CA PRO A 243 -19.26 28.20 9.28
C PRO A 243 -18.30 27.89 8.12
N ASP A 244 -17.64 28.90 7.56
CA ASP A 244 -16.71 28.76 6.43
C ASP A 244 -15.41 28.02 6.79
N GLN A 245 -14.95 28.14 8.04
CA GLN A 245 -13.77 27.41 8.49
C GLN A 245 -14.09 25.92 8.70
N ILE A 246 -15.30 25.63 9.17
CA ILE A 246 -15.78 24.26 9.36
C ILE A 246 -15.93 23.55 8.00
N THR A 247 -16.44 24.22 6.97
CA THR A 247 -16.60 23.64 5.63
C THR A 247 -15.25 23.32 4.99
N VAL A 248 -14.28 24.23 5.05
CA VAL A 248 -12.91 24.01 4.54
C VAL A 248 -12.22 22.87 5.28
N THR A 249 -12.37 22.80 6.62
CA THR A 249 -11.79 21.73 7.44
C THR A 249 -12.37 20.37 7.07
N ARG A 250 -13.69 20.29 6.82
CA ARG A 250 -14.36 19.05 6.38
C ARG A 250 -13.90 18.61 5.00
N GLN A 251 -13.79 19.54 4.04
CA GLN A 251 -13.27 19.24 2.70
C GLN A 251 -11.84 18.70 2.77
N TYR A 252 -11.00 19.29 3.61
CA TYR A 252 -9.64 18.82 3.81
C TYR A 252 -9.57 17.44 4.48
N ALA A 253 -10.43 17.18 5.48
CA ALA A 253 -10.54 15.86 6.10
C ALA A 253 -10.92 14.77 5.07
N GLN A 254 -11.83 15.09 4.15
CA GLN A 254 -12.25 14.19 3.10
C GLN A 254 -11.12 13.90 2.10
N ILE A 255 -10.40 14.93 1.67
CA ILE A 255 -9.25 14.79 0.78
C ILE A 255 -8.16 13.97 1.44
N LEU A 256 -7.87 14.23 2.73
CA LEU A 256 -6.90 13.47 3.50
C LEU A 256 -7.30 12.00 3.58
N PHE A 257 -8.54 11.72 3.95
CA PHE A 257 -9.07 10.37 4.05
C PHE A 257 -8.98 9.60 2.72
N ASN A 258 -9.47 10.19 1.63
CA ASN A 258 -9.41 9.56 0.30
C ASN A 258 -7.97 9.37 -0.18
N SER A 259 -7.07 10.30 0.14
CA SER A 259 -5.65 10.17 -0.19
C SER A 259 -5.00 9.03 0.58
N ILE A 260 -5.40 8.77 1.82
CA ILE A 260 -4.82 7.68 2.61
C ILE A 260 -5.37 6.32 2.15
N VAL A 261 -6.68 6.22 1.95
CA VAL A 261 -7.32 4.95 1.54
C VAL A 261 -6.83 4.47 0.17
N HIS A 262 -6.56 5.38 -0.76
CA HIS A 262 -6.08 5.05 -2.10
C HIS A 262 -4.55 5.02 -2.24
N ASP A 263 -3.79 5.18 -1.16
CA ASP A 263 -2.32 5.26 -1.18
C ASP A 263 -1.77 6.39 -2.07
N LYS A 264 -2.33 7.59 -1.90
CA LYS A 264 -2.03 8.81 -2.66
C LYS A 264 -1.73 10.00 -1.76
N VAL A 265 -1.14 9.73 -0.59
CA VAL A 265 -0.74 10.75 0.40
C VAL A 265 0.22 11.78 -0.21
N PHE A 266 1.01 11.40 -1.22
CA PHE A 266 1.90 12.31 -1.95
C PHE A 266 1.16 13.42 -2.71
N LEU A 267 -0.15 13.30 -2.96
CA LEU A 267 -0.95 14.34 -3.61
C LEU A 267 -1.39 15.46 -2.65
N LEU A 268 -1.28 15.26 -1.33
CA LEU A 268 -1.76 16.23 -0.34
C LEU A 268 -1.18 17.65 -0.51
N PRO A 269 0.11 17.84 -0.82
CA PRO A 269 0.66 19.17 -1.07
C PRO A 269 0.06 19.86 -2.30
N LEU A 270 -0.49 19.12 -3.27
CA LEU A 270 -1.16 19.68 -4.45
C LEU A 270 -2.57 20.15 -4.12
N TRP A 271 -3.25 19.47 -3.20
CA TRP A 271 -4.61 19.81 -2.81
C TRP A 271 -4.72 21.14 -2.06
N MET A 272 -3.72 21.49 -1.24
CA MET A 272 -3.74 22.74 -0.47
C MET A 272 -3.78 24.01 -1.34
N PRO A 273 -2.91 24.16 -2.37
CA PRO A 273 -3.05 25.22 -3.36
C PRO A 273 -4.43 25.21 -4.05
N ILE A 274 -4.91 24.04 -4.48
CA ILE A 274 -6.20 23.93 -5.19
C ILE A 274 -7.35 24.45 -4.33
N ILE A 275 -7.45 24.01 -3.07
CA ILE A 275 -8.50 24.49 -2.14
C ILE A 275 -8.36 26.00 -1.91
N LYS A 276 -7.13 26.50 -1.74
CA LYS A 276 -6.89 27.94 -1.58
C LYS A 276 -7.28 28.74 -2.83
N THR A 277 -7.08 28.18 -4.03
CA THR A 277 -7.51 28.83 -5.28
C THR A 277 -9.02 28.85 -5.40
N LEU A 278 -9.70 27.79 -4.96
CA LEU A 278 -11.17 27.71 -4.92
C LEU A 278 -11.78 28.72 -3.93
N SER A 279 -11.19 28.89 -2.75
CA SER A 279 -11.65 29.90 -1.79
C SER A 279 -11.39 31.34 -2.26
N ASN A 280 -10.35 31.54 -3.08
CA ASN A 280 -9.93 32.87 -3.54
C ASN A 280 -10.50 33.28 -4.89
N LEU A 281 -11.17 32.37 -5.62
CA LEU A 281 -11.88 32.64 -6.86
C LEU A 281 -12.94 33.78 -6.81
N PRO A 282 -13.63 34.10 -5.69
CA PRO A 282 -14.53 35.25 -5.64
C PRO A 282 -13.81 36.60 -5.52
N GLN A 283 -12.51 36.60 -5.21
CA GLN A 283 -11.64 37.78 -5.29
C GLN A 283 -10.96 37.78 -6.67
N PRO A 284 -10.48 38.92 -7.21
CA PRO A 284 -9.99 38.99 -8.59
C PRO A 284 -8.97 37.87 -8.86
N PRO A 285 -9.34 36.88 -9.68
CA PRO A 285 -8.56 35.65 -9.82
C PRO A 285 -7.30 35.89 -10.62
N ASN A 286 -6.20 35.27 -10.20
CA ASN A 286 -4.98 35.24 -11.00
C ASN A 286 -5.09 34.13 -12.06
N SER A 287 -4.88 34.50 -13.33
CA SER A 287 -4.90 33.58 -14.49
C SER A 287 -4.06 32.32 -14.29
N PHE A 288 -2.92 32.42 -13.59
CA PHE A 288 -2.05 31.26 -13.32
C PHE A 288 -2.78 30.15 -12.56
N TYR A 289 -3.57 30.50 -11.55
CA TYR A 289 -4.31 29.52 -10.75
C TYR A 289 -5.49 28.91 -11.52
N CYS A 290 -6.13 29.69 -12.39
CA CYS A 290 -7.16 29.18 -13.30
C CYS A 290 -6.58 28.13 -14.26
N TRP A 291 -5.38 28.36 -14.81
CA TRP A 291 -4.67 27.36 -15.61
C TRP A 291 -4.36 26.09 -14.82
N GLN A 292 -3.95 26.20 -13.56
CA GLN A 292 -3.69 25.03 -12.71
C GLN A 292 -4.96 24.22 -12.45
N LEU A 293 -6.08 24.87 -12.13
CA LEU A 293 -7.38 24.21 -11.95
C LEU A 293 -7.83 23.51 -13.23
N LYS A 294 -7.69 24.18 -14.37
CA LYS A 294 -8.05 23.63 -15.67
C LYS A 294 -7.21 22.41 -16.04
N LEU A 295 -5.88 22.50 -15.90
CA LEU A 295 -4.99 21.36 -16.12
C LEU A 295 -5.31 20.21 -15.16
N PHE A 296 -5.72 20.51 -13.94
CA PHE A 296 -6.15 19.50 -12.97
C PHE A 296 -7.43 18.77 -13.42
N ILE A 297 -8.47 19.51 -13.83
CA ILE A 297 -9.72 18.94 -14.36
C ILE A 297 -9.44 18.08 -15.60
N GLU A 298 -8.66 18.60 -16.56
CA GLU A 298 -8.30 17.87 -17.78
C GLU A 298 -7.45 16.62 -17.48
N SER A 299 -6.55 16.67 -16.49
CA SER A 299 -5.78 15.49 -16.08
C SER A 299 -6.66 14.39 -15.45
N ALA A 300 -7.82 14.76 -14.89
CA ALA A 300 -8.77 13.83 -14.31
C ALA A 300 -9.76 13.26 -15.34
N SER A 301 -10.13 14.06 -16.34
CA SER A 301 -11.01 13.67 -17.45
C SER A 301 -10.29 12.81 -18.49
N THR A 302 -9.04 13.15 -18.83
CA THR A 302 -8.26 12.47 -19.86
C THR A 302 -7.86 11.06 -19.44
N THR A 303 -8.47 10.07 -20.09
CA THR A 303 -8.11 8.64 -20.02
C THR A 303 -6.82 8.32 -20.79
N VAL A 304 -5.95 9.31 -21.04
CA VAL A 304 -4.86 9.23 -22.04
C VAL A 304 -3.68 8.34 -21.59
N CYS A 305 -3.70 7.80 -20.37
CA CYS A 305 -2.68 6.85 -19.89
C CYS A 305 -3.09 5.37 -19.94
N SER A 306 -3.99 4.93 -20.83
CA SER A 306 -4.35 3.51 -20.99
C SER A 306 -4.04 2.93 -22.37
N LYS A 307 -2.75 2.70 -22.66
CA LYS A 307 -2.35 1.58 -23.52
C LYS A 307 -2.21 0.26 -22.75
N GLU A 308 -2.38 0.28 -21.44
CA GLU A 308 -2.34 -0.90 -20.58
C GLU A 308 -3.75 -1.20 -20.04
N LYS A 309 -4.06 -2.50 -19.91
CA LYS A 309 -5.40 -3.05 -19.61
C LYS A 309 -6.14 -2.30 -18.48
N PRO A 310 -7.47 -2.10 -18.58
CA PRO A 310 -8.23 -1.17 -17.75
C PRO A 310 -8.50 -1.58 -16.28
N ASN A 311 -7.96 -2.69 -15.77
CA ASN A 311 -8.53 -3.29 -14.55
C ASN A 311 -7.86 -2.99 -13.20
N ASP A 312 -6.63 -2.48 -13.09
CA ASP A 312 -5.95 -2.55 -11.76
C ASP A 312 -5.34 -1.25 -11.22
N ARG A 313 -5.52 -0.08 -11.86
CA ARG A 313 -5.05 1.19 -11.28
C ARG A 313 -6.18 2.20 -11.17
N SER A 314 -6.59 2.46 -9.93
CA SER A 314 -7.49 3.55 -9.60
C SER A 314 -6.92 4.87 -10.15
N LYS A 315 -7.73 5.63 -10.90
CA LYS A 315 -7.34 6.94 -11.45
C LYS A 315 -6.64 7.77 -10.39
N LEU A 316 -5.53 8.45 -10.75
CA LEU A 316 -4.69 9.18 -9.79
C LEU A 316 -5.51 10.20 -8.98
N ILE A 317 -6.48 10.84 -9.62
CA ILE A 317 -7.42 11.76 -8.98
C ILE A 317 -8.82 11.11 -9.02
N PRO A 318 -9.58 11.08 -7.90
CA PRO A 318 -10.96 10.64 -7.93
C PRO A 318 -11.81 11.59 -8.78
N ILE A 319 -12.62 11.02 -9.68
CA ILE A 319 -13.46 11.77 -10.64
C ILE A 319 -14.41 12.72 -9.90
N LEU A 320 -14.98 12.28 -8.78
CA LEU A 320 -15.94 13.05 -7.98
C LEU A 320 -15.36 14.40 -7.49
N PHE A 321 -14.09 14.41 -7.09
CA PHE A 321 -13.46 15.67 -6.69
C PHE A 321 -13.24 16.58 -7.89
N ALA A 322 -12.77 16.04 -9.02
CA ALA A 322 -12.61 16.83 -10.24
C ALA A 322 -13.95 17.44 -10.69
N SER A 323 -15.04 16.67 -10.67
CA SER A 323 -16.38 17.18 -10.99
C SER A 323 -16.88 18.20 -9.96
N SER A 324 -16.53 18.05 -8.67
CA SER A 324 -16.90 19.06 -7.66
C SER A 324 -16.22 20.40 -7.92
N ILE A 325 -14.95 20.36 -8.33
CA ILE A 325 -14.16 21.53 -8.71
C ILE A 325 -14.73 22.17 -9.98
N GLU A 326 -15.07 21.35 -10.97
CA GLU A 326 -15.72 21.79 -12.22
C GLU A 326 -17.04 22.51 -11.91
N MET A 327 -17.94 21.92 -11.12
CA MET A 327 -19.20 22.55 -10.69
C MET A 327 -18.97 23.90 -9.97
N THR A 328 -17.94 24.01 -9.13
CA THR A 328 -17.62 25.30 -8.49
C THR A 328 -17.11 26.33 -9.50
N CYS A 329 -16.32 25.92 -10.50
CA CYS A 329 -15.89 26.80 -11.59
C CYS A 329 -17.09 27.28 -12.42
N ASP A 330 -18.02 26.38 -12.74
CA ASP A 330 -19.22 26.69 -13.53
C ASP A 330 -20.15 27.65 -12.79
N SER A 331 -20.34 27.49 -11.48
CA SER A 331 -21.14 28.42 -10.69
C SER A 331 -20.52 29.82 -10.63
N MET A 332 -19.19 29.94 -10.62
CA MET A 332 -18.50 31.22 -10.72
C MET A 332 -18.66 31.85 -12.11
N ILE A 333 -18.51 31.06 -13.17
CA ILE A 333 -18.73 31.52 -14.54
C ILE A 333 -20.15 32.08 -14.70
N GLN A 334 -21.16 31.40 -14.14
CA GLN A 334 -22.55 31.88 -14.13
C GLN A 334 -22.73 33.18 -13.32
N ASN A 335 -22.02 33.35 -12.20
CA ASN A 335 -22.08 34.59 -11.43
C ASN A 335 -21.48 35.77 -12.20
N TRP A 336 -20.33 35.60 -12.85
CA TRP A 336 -19.73 36.62 -13.70
C TRP A 336 -20.61 36.98 -14.91
N GLU A 337 -21.30 36.00 -15.48
CA GLU A 337 -22.29 36.24 -16.55
C GLU A 337 -23.47 37.09 -16.05
N ARG A 338 -23.94 36.89 -14.82
CA ARG A 338 -24.98 37.74 -14.20
C ARG A 338 -24.49 39.16 -13.93
N GLU A 339 -23.20 39.34 -13.65
CA GLU A 339 -22.57 40.65 -13.47
C GLU A 339 -22.31 41.39 -14.81
N GLY A 340 -22.67 40.77 -15.95
CA GLY A 340 -22.64 41.40 -17.27
C GLY A 340 -21.38 41.08 -18.10
N MET A 341 -20.59 40.08 -17.71
CA MET A 341 -19.46 39.61 -18.50
C MET A 341 -19.94 38.79 -19.70
N SER A 342 -19.50 39.15 -20.90
CA SER A 342 -19.75 38.40 -22.13
C SER A 342 -18.46 38.17 -22.92
N VAL A 343 -18.46 37.16 -23.79
CA VAL A 343 -17.33 36.84 -24.68
C VAL A 343 -16.96 38.05 -25.56
N LYS A 344 -17.96 38.82 -26.01
CA LYS A 344 -17.77 40.05 -26.82
C LYS A 344 -17.01 41.13 -26.03
N LEU A 345 -17.34 41.31 -24.74
CA LEU A 345 -16.66 42.24 -23.84
C LEU A 345 -15.19 41.84 -23.54
N CYS A 346 -14.86 40.55 -23.70
CA CYS A 346 -13.50 40.03 -23.56
C CYS A 346 -12.64 40.28 -24.80
N TRP A 347 -13.26 40.40 -25.99
CA TRP A 347 -12.56 40.75 -27.23
C TRP A 347 -12.38 42.26 -27.45
N ASP A 348 -13.17 43.08 -26.76
CA ASP A 348 -13.07 44.54 -26.85
C ASP A 348 -11.90 45.07 -26.01
N SER A 349 -10.83 45.46 -26.70
CA SER A 349 -9.62 46.05 -26.12
C SER A 349 -9.78 47.52 -25.68
N THR A 350 -10.98 48.09 -25.80
CA THR A 350 -11.24 49.53 -25.67
C THR A 350 -11.71 49.97 -24.27
N ASN A 351 -12.19 49.04 -23.43
CA ASN A 351 -12.64 49.32 -22.06
C ASN A 351 -11.54 48.96 -21.03
N ILE A 352 -10.47 49.74 -21.01
CA ILE A 352 -9.43 49.74 -19.98
C ILE A 352 -9.85 50.75 -18.91
N GLN A 353 -10.64 50.34 -17.92
CA GLN A 353 -11.04 51.27 -16.85
C GLN A 353 -10.80 50.74 -15.45
N ASN A 354 -10.84 49.41 -15.19
CA ASN A 354 -10.59 48.83 -13.87
C ASN A 354 -9.68 47.59 -13.94
N THR A 355 -8.61 47.56 -13.12
CA THR A 355 -7.67 46.42 -13.03
C THR A 355 -8.33 45.12 -12.58
N GLU A 356 -9.38 45.20 -11.75
CA GLU A 356 -10.13 44.03 -11.28
C GLU A 356 -10.97 43.38 -12.38
N THR A 357 -11.58 44.19 -13.26
CA THR A 357 -12.39 43.65 -14.37
C THR A 357 -11.53 43.01 -15.44
N GLU A 358 -10.29 43.49 -15.65
CA GLU A 358 -9.32 42.85 -16.55
C GLU A 358 -8.85 41.49 -16.03
N LEU A 359 -8.63 41.36 -14.71
CA LEU A 359 -8.30 40.08 -14.10
C LEU A 359 -9.43 39.07 -14.26
N ILE A 360 -10.68 39.51 -14.06
CA ILE A 360 -11.88 38.68 -14.30
C ILE A 360 -12.00 38.29 -15.78
N LYS A 361 -11.77 39.21 -16.73
CA LYS A 361 -11.73 38.90 -18.18
C LYS A 361 -10.67 37.83 -18.48
N SER A 362 -9.48 37.99 -17.92
CA SER A 362 -8.37 37.04 -18.14
C SER A 362 -8.73 35.65 -17.61
N ALA A 363 -9.29 35.55 -16.41
CA ALA A 363 -9.69 34.28 -15.82
C ALA A 363 -10.85 33.63 -16.57
N TYR A 364 -11.88 34.40 -16.93
CA TYR A 364 -13.01 33.94 -17.75
C TYR A 364 -12.53 33.35 -19.08
N SER A 365 -11.61 34.05 -19.76
CA SER A 365 -11.03 33.58 -21.02
C SER A 365 -10.24 32.28 -20.86
N THR A 366 -9.55 32.09 -19.73
CA THR A 366 -8.72 30.91 -19.48
C THR A 366 -9.52 29.68 -19.09
N LEU A 367 -10.63 29.86 -18.36
CA LEU A 367 -11.51 28.76 -17.96
C LEU A 367 -12.33 28.25 -19.14
N LEU A 368 -12.80 29.15 -20.02
CA LEU A 368 -13.60 28.84 -21.22
C LEU A 368 -12.77 28.63 -22.50
N ASP A 369 -11.44 28.58 -22.44
CA ASP A 369 -10.57 28.43 -23.61
C ASP A 369 -10.87 29.39 -24.77
N ILE A 370 -11.26 30.63 -24.47
CA ILE A 370 -11.67 31.57 -25.52
C ILE A 370 -10.45 31.86 -26.42
N PRO A 371 -10.49 31.49 -27.71
CA PRO A 371 -9.38 31.77 -28.60
C PRO A 371 -9.33 33.26 -28.93
N HIS A 372 -8.14 33.75 -29.28
CA HIS A 372 -7.97 35.11 -29.75
C HIS A 372 -8.84 35.37 -31.00
N LYS A 373 -9.45 36.57 -31.09
CA LYS A 373 -10.39 36.96 -32.16
C LYS A 373 -9.89 36.65 -33.57
N SER A 374 -8.58 36.79 -33.83
CA SER A 374 -7.96 36.50 -35.13
C SER A 374 -8.04 35.04 -35.60
N LYS A 375 -8.30 34.10 -34.69
CA LYS A 375 -8.41 32.66 -35.01
C LYS A 375 -9.80 32.24 -35.44
N ILE A 376 -10.82 33.09 -35.24
CA ILE A 376 -12.21 32.81 -35.63
C ILE A 376 -12.63 33.78 -36.75
N PRO A 377 -13.13 33.29 -37.88
CA PRO A 377 -13.69 34.15 -38.93
C PRO A 377 -15.01 34.79 -38.49
N GLU A 378 -15.22 36.07 -38.81
CA GLU A 378 -16.42 36.83 -38.38
C GLU A 378 -17.76 36.26 -38.87
N PHE A 379 -17.76 35.51 -39.98
CA PHE A 379 -18.96 34.83 -40.49
C PHE A 379 -19.41 33.64 -39.63
N ALA A 380 -18.49 33.03 -38.88
CA ALA A 380 -18.77 31.83 -38.10
C ALA A 380 -19.51 32.11 -36.79
N PHE A 381 -19.67 33.38 -36.39
CA PHE A 381 -20.42 33.77 -35.19
C PHE A 381 -21.94 33.61 -35.33
N THR A 382 -22.44 33.45 -36.56
CA THR A 382 -23.88 33.43 -36.86
C THR A 382 -24.54 32.07 -36.60
N ASP A 383 -23.81 30.97 -36.81
CA ASP A 383 -24.32 29.60 -36.67
C ASP A 383 -23.40 28.74 -35.78
N PRO A 384 -23.89 28.14 -34.67
CA PRO A 384 -23.07 27.35 -33.75
C PRO A 384 -22.52 26.06 -34.38
N HIS A 385 -23.23 25.50 -35.36
CA HIS A 385 -22.76 24.34 -36.13
C HIS A 385 -21.58 24.69 -37.05
N LEU A 386 -21.61 25.88 -37.67
CA LEU A 386 -20.52 26.36 -38.50
C LEU A 386 -19.29 26.67 -37.63
N LEU A 387 -19.49 27.29 -36.46
CA LEU A 387 -18.43 27.52 -35.49
C LEU A 387 -17.77 26.22 -35.03
N TYR A 388 -18.55 25.15 -34.79
CA TYR A 388 -18.04 23.84 -34.39
C TYR A 388 -17.14 23.20 -35.46
N GLU A 389 -17.50 23.27 -36.75
CA GLU A 389 -16.68 22.70 -37.82
C GLU A 389 -15.33 23.42 -37.97
N TYR A 390 -15.32 24.75 -37.87
CA TYR A 390 -14.09 25.55 -37.95
C TYR A 390 -13.21 25.40 -36.69
N THR A 391 -13.83 25.26 -35.52
CA THR A 391 -13.13 25.15 -34.23
C THR A 391 -12.77 23.72 -33.83
N LYS A 392 -13.12 22.71 -34.64
CA LYS A 392 -12.76 21.30 -34.41
C LYS A 392 -11.24 21.07 -34.25
N ARG A 393 -10.41 21.91 -34.87
CA ARG A 393 -8.93 21.89 -34.70
C ARG A 393 -8.44 22.53 -33.40
N LEU A 394 -9.29 23.32 -32.73
CA LEU A 394 -8.99 24.05 -31.49
C LEU A 394 -9.46 23.31 -30.24
N PHE A 395 -10.13 22.16 -30.38
CA PHE A 395 -10.62 21.33 -29.26
C PHE A 395 -11.48 22.09 -28.24
N LEU A 396 -12.31 23.03 -28.70
CA LEU A 396 -13.21 23.80 -27.84
C LEU A 396 -14.38 22.92 -27.36
N SER A 397 -14.78 23.11 -26.10
CA SER A 397 -15.96 22.43 -25.55
C SER A 397 -17.25 23.01 -26.14
N TRP A 398 -18.32 22.22 -26.21
CA TRP A 398 -19.60 22.66 -26.78
C TRP A 398 -20.20 23.88 -26.05
N GLU A 399 -20.01 23.97 -24.74
CA GLU A 399 -20.48 25.09 -23.92
C GLU A 399 -19.79 26.40 -24.28
N THR A 400 -18.50 26.36 -24.61
CA THR A 400 -17.77 27.55 -25.04
C THR A 400 -18.25 28.02 -26.41
N ILE A 401 -18.56 27.09 -27.30
CA ILE A 401 -19.12 27.34 -28.64
C ILE A 401 -20.51 27.97 -28.54
N SER A 402 -21.38 27.48 -27.66
CA SER A 402 -22.71 28.08 -27.48
C SER A 402 -22.62 29.50 -26.91
N LYS A 403 -21.69 29.74 -25.98
CA LYS A 403 -21.46 31.06 -25.36
C LYS A 403 -20.79 32.08 -26.30
N ILE A 404 -20.05 31.63 -27.31
CA ILE A 404 -19.49 32.50 -28.37
C ILE A 404 -20.61 32.99 -29.31
N CYS A 405 -21.63 32.17 -29.57
CA CYS A 405 -22.74 32.52 -30.46
C CYS A 405 -23.82 33.39 -29.80
N SER A 406 -24.00 33.32 -28.48
CA SER A 406 -24.85 34.24 -27.69
C SER A 406 -24.16 35.58 -27.48
#